data_AF-A0A7S0MEQ3-F1
#
_entry.id   AF-A0A7S0MEQ3-F1
#
_cell.length_a   1.000
_cell.length_b   1.000
_cell.length_c   1.000
_cell.angle_alpha   90.00
_cell.angle_beta   90.00
_cell.angle_gamma   90.00
#
_symmetry.space_group_name_H-M   'P 1'
#
loop_
_entity.id
_entity.type
_entity.pdbx_description
1 polymer ?
#
loop_
_entity_poly.entity_id
_entity_poly.type
_entity_poly.pdbx_seq_one_letter_code
_entity_poly.pdbx_strand_id
1 'polypeptide(L)'
;RHLPRRDVFFMKIDPYVKISFNGIEYTSVVRRRTYSPDWNQAFAFNFNGTTELVNGLTLALMDWDRFSQDDLIGFAYISKDSMRDILSQDTDWTETQTLTIKKDKQPVFGKDGLPSEITLQFRVKNPSEVKIISDGSGNVSWSDMLPK
;
A
#
# COMPACT_ATOMS: atom_id res chain seq x y z
N ARG A 1 0.10 -6.93 8.60
CA ARG A 1 0.05 -7.91 9.71
C ARG A 1 1.14 -7.60 10.75
N HIS A 2 1.02 -8.16 11.95
CA HIS A 2 1.97 -7.98 13.06
C HIS A 2 2.22 -6.51 13.42
N LEU A 3 1.17 -5.68 13.49
CA LEU A 3 1.34 -4.25 13.79
C LEU A 3 1.60 -3.99 15.28
N PRO A 4 2.36 -2.92 15.62
CA PRO A 4 2.72 -2.60 16.99
C PRO A 4 1.51 -2.20 17.84
N ARG A 5 1.67 -2.29 19.16
CA ARG A 5 0.81 -1.58 20.10
C ARG A 5 1.20 -0.12 20.14
N ARG A 6 0.23 0.73 20.50
CA ARG A 6 0.52 2.09 20.95
C ARG A 6 0.63 2.05 22.47
N ASP A 7 1.76 2.52 23.00
CA ASP A 7 2.18 2.26 24.39
C ASP A 7 1.30 2.92 25.47
N VAL A 8 0.41 3.84 25.12
CA VAL A 8 -0.21 4.70 26.14
C VAL A 8 -1.52 4.15 26.71
N PHE A 9 -2.29 3.30 26.01
CA PHE A 9 -3.63 2.89 26.53
C PHE A 9 -4.14 1.49 26.14
N PHE A 10 -3.27 0.56 25.71
CA PHE A 10 -3.68 -0.79 25.24
C PHE A 10 -4.72 -0.83 24.11
N MET A 11 -5.11 0.34 23.58
CA MET A 11 -6.09 0.44 22.50
C MET A 11 -5.47 -0.08 21.21
N LYS A 12 -6.28 -0.81 20.45
CA LYS A 12 -5.89 -1.25 19.12
C LYS A 12 -5.80 -0.02 18.21
N ILE A 13 -4.80 -0.01 17.35
CA ILE A 13 -4.59 1.03 16.32
C ILE A 13 -5.69 1.00 15.25
N ASP A 14 -5.85 2.12 14.54
CA ASP A 14 -6.76 2.35 13.42
C ASP A 14 -5.94 2.56 12.12
N PRO A 15 -5.28 1.52 11.58
CA PRO A 15 -4.30 1.68 10.51
C PRO A 15 -4.90 2.01 9.14
N TYR A 16 -4.16 2.81 8.38
CA TYR A 16 -4.33 3.04 6.94
C TYR A 16 -2.98 3.23 6.26
N VAL A 17 -2.97 3.18 4.92
CA VAL A 17 -1.74 3.26 4.13
C VAL A 17 -1.86 4.39 3.12
N LYS A 18 -0.83 5.23 3.03
CA LYS A 18 -0.61 6.13 1.90
C LYS A 18 0.33 5.46 0.92
N ILE A 19 -0.08 5.38 -0.34
CA ILE A 19 0.66 4.74 -1.43
C ILE A 19 1.09 5.83 -2.39
N SER A 20 2.39 6.05 -2.53
CA SER A 20 2.97 7.08 -3.39
C SER A 20 3.86 6.49 -4.46
N PHE A 21 3.60 6.88 -5.72
CA PHE A 21 4.37 6.46 -6.88
C PHE A 21 4.38 7.55 -7.95
N ASN A 22 5.57 7.93 -8.43
CA ASN A 22 5.76 8.95 -9.46
C ASN A 22 4.98 10.26 -9.22
N GLY A 23 4.93 10.71 -7.95
CA GLY A 23 4.25 11.96 -7.57
C GLY A 23 2.73 11.85 -7.44
N ILE A 24 2.14 10.69 -7.72
CA ILE A 24 0.73 10.40 -7.42
C ILE A 24 0.66 9.70 -6.07
N GLU A 25 -0.27 10.15 -5.22
CA GLU A 25 -0.54 9.53 -3.92
C GLU A 25 -2.00 9.10 -3.84
N TYR A 26 -2.22 7.88 -3.34
CA TYR A 26 -3.53 7.38 -2.92
C TYR A 26 -3.52 7.03 -1.44
N THR A 27 -4.69 7.04 -0.82
CA THR A 27 -4.86 6.69 0.61
C THR A 27 -5.90 5.60 0.76
N SER A 28 -5.58 4.56 1.51
CA SER A 28 -6.51 3.49 1.83
C SER A 28 -7.53 3.89 2.88
N VAL A 29 -8.62 3.12 2.98
CA VAL A 29 -9.58 3.27 4.08
C VAL A 29 -8.92 2.93 5.42
N VAL A 30 -9.35 3.65 6.45
CA VAL A 30 -8.99 3.36 7.84
C VAL A 30 -9.63 2.05 8.28
N ARG A 31 -8.82 1.09 8.71
CA ARG A 31 -9.30 -0.14 9.34
C ARG A 31 -9.26 0.00 10.84
N ARG A 32 -10.43 0.10 11.47
CA ARG A 32 -10.51 0.40 12.90
C ARG A 32 -10.10 -0.79 13.77
N ARG A 33 -9.36 -0.50 14.84
CA ARG A 33 -9.08 -1.36 15.98
C ARG A 33 -8.53 -2.73 15.58
N THR A 34 -7.45 -2.75 14.80
CA THR A 34 -6.85 -4.00 14.33
C THR A 34 -5.33 -3.94 14.20
N TYR A 35 -4.64 -5.02 14.59
CA TYR A 35 -3.19 -5.20 14.37
C TYR A 35 -2.87 -5.99 13.09
N SER A 36 -3.91 -6.46 12.41
CA SER A 36 -3.83 -7.20 11.16
C SER A 36 -4.93 -6.66 10.24
N PRO A 37 -4.80 -5.41 9.80
CA PRO A 37 -5.74 -4.85 8.84
C PRO A 37 -5.73 -5.67 7.56
N ASP A 38 -6.93 -5.95 7.07
CA ASP A 38 -7.15 -6.39 5.71
C ASP A 38 -7.84 -5.25 4.98
N TRP A 39 -7.10 -4.55 4.11
CA TRP A 39 -7.69 -3.48 3.32
C TRP A 39 -8.50 -4.06 2.18
N ASN A 40 -7.99 -5.09 1.48
CA ASN A 40 -8.47 -5.49 0.16
C ASN A 40 -8.88 -4.23 -0.61
N GLN A 41 -7.90 -3.38 -0.96
CA GLN A 41 -8.06 -2.19 -1.80
C GLN A 41 -7.06 -2.19 -2.94
N ALA A 42 -7.52 -1.78 -4.13
CA ALA A 42 -6.70 -1.69 -5.33
C ALA A 42 -6.53 -0.22 -5.71
N PHE A 43 -5.32 0.12 -6.16
CA PHE A 43 -4.97 1.47 -6.60
C PHE A 43 -4.34 1.36 -8.00
N ALA A 44 -4.85 2.15 -8.93
CA ALA A 44 -4.39 2.15 -10.31
C ALA A 44 -3.49 3.37 -10.55
N PHE A 45 -2.26 3.12 -10.99
CA PHE A 45 -1.34 4.16 -11.43
C PHE A 45 -1.23 4.10 -12.95
N ASN A 46 -1.56 5.19 -13.62
CA ASN A 46 -1.30 5.30 -15.05
C ASN A 46 0.18 5.61 -15.29
N PHE A 47 0.82 4.86 -16.16
CA PHE A 47 2.22 5.05 -16.50
C PHE A 47 2.38 5.14 -18.02
N ASN A 48 2.62 6.36 -18.50
CA ASN A 48 2.82 6.67 -19.93
C ASN A 48 4.28 7.02 -20.27
N GLY A 49 5.21 6.75 -19.34
CA GLY A 49 6.62 7.13 -19.45
C GLY A 49 7.54 6.00 -19.91
N THR A 50 8.82 6.31 -20.09
CA THR A 50 9.86 5.28 -20.23
C THR A 50 10.19 4.71 -18.85
N THR A 51 10.32 3.38 -18.76
CA THR A 51 10.64 2.68 -17.49
C THR A 51 11.95 3.20 -16.87
N GLU A 52 12.86 3.75 -17.66
CA GLU A 52 14.10 4.37 -17.20
C GLU A 52 13.89 5.52 -16.19
N LEU A 53 12.82 6.30 -16.34
CA LEU A 53 12.52 7.46 -15.49
C LEU A 53 11.63 7.12 -14.28
N VAL A 54 11.23 5.86 -14.11
CA VAL A 54 10.37 5.46 -12.99
C VAL A 54 11.04 5.70 -11.63
N ASN A 55 10.25 6.03 -10.60
CA ASN A 55 10.68 6.05 -9.21
C ASN A 55 10.28 4.76 -8.48
N GLY A 56 10.72 4.59 -7.24
CA GLY A 56 10.22 3.53 -6.37
C GLY A 56 8.79 3.79 -5.88
N LEU A 57 8.10 2.74 -5.46
CA LEU A 57 6.83 2.83 -4.75
C LEU A 57 7.09 2.99 -3.25
N THR A 58 6.46 3.98 -2.63
CA THR A 58 6.52 4.17 -1.17
C THR A 58 5.17 3.90 -0.56
N LEU A 59 5.18 3.14 0.53
CA LEU A 59 4.03 2.92 1.40
C LEU A 59 4.31 3.54 2.76
N ALA A 60 3.49 4.50 3.19
CA ALA A 60 3.50 5.00 4.55
C ALA A 60 2.34 4.38 5.33
N LEU A 61 2.65 3.57 6.33
CA LEU A 61 1.67 2.99 7.23
C LEU A 61 1.42 3.96 8.39
N MET A 62 0.17 4.39 8.52
CA MET A 62 -0.29 5.40 9.47
C MET A 62 -1.29 4.81 10.46
N ASP A 63 -1.38 5.39 11.65
CA ASP A 63 -2.42 5.17 12.65
C ASP A 63 -3.33 6.40 12.69
N TRP A 64 -4.61 6.24 12.36
CA TRP A 64 -5.56 7.34 12.40
C TRP A 64 -5.95 7.69 13.83
N ASP A 65 -5.91 8.98 14.18
CA ASP A 65 -6.31 9.46 15.48
C ASP A 65 -7.52 10.38 15.42
N ARG A 66 -8.49 10.14 16.31
CA ARG A 66 -9.70 10.97 16.37
C ARG A 66 -9.46 12.38 16.93
N PHE A 67 -8.54 12.50 17.88
CA PHE A 67 -8.37 13.71 18.70
C PHE A 67 -6.94 14.29 18.64
N SER A 68 -6.07 13.71 17.82
CA SER A 68 -4.69 14.15 17.61
C SER A 68 -4.33 14.02 16.13
N GLN A 69 -3.10 14.42 15.77
CA GLN A 69 -2.57 14.11 14.45
C GLN A 69 -2.34 12.61 14.31
N ASP A 70 -2.54 12.10 13.10
CA ASP A 70 -2.26 10.71 12.76
C ASP A 70 -0.77 10.39 12.91
N ASP A 71 -0.47 9.22 13.45
CA ASP A 71 0.89 8.80 13.76
C ASP A 71 1.46 7.93 12.65
N LEU A 72 2.71 8.22 12.26
CA LEU A 72 3.48 7.34 11.38
C LEU A 72 3.96 6.10 12.14
N ILE A 73 3.46 4.93 11.73
CA ILE A 73 3.93 3.62 12.19
C ILE A 73 5.26 3.29 11.52
N GLY A 74 5.36 3.45 10.21
CA GLY A 74 6.58 3.19 9.45
C GLY A 74 6.34 3.12 7.95
N PHE A 75 7.36 2.72 7.20
CA PHE A 75 7.33 2.68 5.75
C PHE A 75 7.67 1.30 5.19
N ALA A 76 7.16 1.00 4.01
CA ALA A 76 7.70 -0.03 3.13
C ALA A 76 7.99 0.58 1.76
N TYR A 77 8.97 0.00 1.05
CA TYR A 77 9.46 0.54 -0.21
C TYR A 77 9.64 -0.58 -1.23
N ILE A 78 9.21 -0.34 -2.47
CA ILE A 78 9.66 -1.09 -3.64
C ILE A 78 10.69 -0.23 -4.36
N SER A 79 11.84 -0.82 -4.64
CA SER A 79 12.93 -0.09 -5.31
C SER A 79 12.53 0.36 -6.71
N LYS A 80 13.23 1.37 -7.21
CA LYS A 80 13.09 1.82 -8.59
C LYS A 80 13.29 0.66 -9.59
N ASP A 81 14.29 -0.18 -9.36
CA ASP A 81 14.59 -1.31 -10.27
C ASP A 81 13.48 -2.37 -10.22
N SER A 82 13.00 -2.71 -9.03
CA SER A 82 11.85 -3.62 -8.90
C SER A 82 10.58 -3.04 -9.56
N MET A 83 10.35 -1.73 -9.48
CA MET A 83 9.24 -1.10 -10.20
C MET A 83 9.44 -1.14 -11.72
N ARG A 84 10.67 -1.02 -12.23
CA ARG A 84 10.97 -1.19 -13.66
C ARG A 84 10.63 -2.60 -14.11
N ASP A 85 11.05 -3.59 -13.34
CA ASP A 85 10.80 -5.00 -13.64
C ASP A 85 9.30 -5.27 -13.69
N ILE A 86 8.55 -4.80 -12.68
CA ILE A 86 7.08 -4.93 -12.61
C ILE A 86 6.41 -4.28 -13.83
N LEU A 87 6.79 -3.05 -14.18
CA LEU A 87 6.18 -2.32 -15.30
C LEU A 87 6.52 -2.89 -16.67
N SER A 88 7.56 -3.73 -16.75
CA SER A 88 7.99 -4.38 -18.00
C SER A 88 7.28 -5.71 -18.24
N GLN A 89 6.39 -6.15 -17.33
CA GLN A 89 5.65 -7.40 -17.44
C GLN A 89 4.43 -7.28 -18.37
N ASP A 90 3.96 -8.43 -18.87
CA ASP A 90 2.75 -8.51 -19.71
C ASP A 90 1.45 -8.27 -18.93
N THR A 91 0.36 -7.95 -19.64
CA THR A 91 -0.94 -7.49 -19.08
C THR A 91 -1.74 -8.54 -18.30
N ASP A 92 -1.25 -9.77 -18.22
CA ASP A 92 -1.83 -10.84 -17.37
C ASP A 92 -0.92 -11.25 -16.21
N TRP A 93 0.24 -10.59 -16.09
CA TRP A 93 1.16 -10.85 -15.01
C TRP A 93 0.58 -10.40 -13.67
N THR A 94 0.79 -11.23 -12.66
CA THR A 94 0.50 -10.87 -11.27
C THR A 94 1.56 -11.45 -10.35
N GLU A 95 1.89 -10.69 -9.31
CA GLU A 95 2.80 -11.15 -8.26
C GLU A 95 2.33 -10.64 -6.91
N THR A 96 2.52 -11.46 -5.89
CA THR A 96 2.30 -11.06 -4.50
C THR A 96 3.64 -10.86 -3.82
N GLN A 97 3.86 -9.66 -3.27
CA GLN A 97 5.05 -9.33 -2.51
C GLN A 97 4.68 -8.99 -1.08
N THR A 98 5.47 -9.49 -0.12
CA THR A 98 5.35 -9.11 1.30
C THR A 98 6.58 -8.31 1.69
N LEU A 99 6.34 -7.12 2.24
CA LEU A 99 7.37 -6.16 2.60
C LEU A 99 7.37 -5.95 4.11
N THR A 100 8.56 -5.90 4.69
CA THR A 100 8.73 -5.50 6.09
C THR A 100 8.55 -3.98 6.23
N ILE A 101 7.75 -3.57 7.22
CA ILE A 101 7.62 -2.18 7.63
C ILE A 101 8.87 -1.78 8.41
N LYS A 102 9.46 -0.64 8.06
CA LYS A 102 10.65 -0.10 8.70
C LYS A 102 10.43 1.35 9.14
N LYS A 103 11.02 1.73 10.27
CA LYS A 103 11.11 3.10 10.76
C LYS A 103 12.56 3.36 11.14
N ASP A 104 13.13 4.47 10.67
CA ASP A 104 14.55 4.80 10.90
C ASP A 104 15.52 3.67 10.51
N LYS A 105 15.25 3.02 9.37
CA LYS A 105 15.98 1.86 8.80
C LYS A 105 15.85 0.56 9.59
N GLN A 106 15.17 0.55 10.73
CA GLN A 106 14.95 -0.65 11.54
C GLN A 106 13.57 -1.25 11.28
N PRO A 107 13.41 -2.59 11.34
CA PRO A 107 12.09 -3.21 11.31
C PRO A 107 11.21 -2.68 12.45
N VAL A 108 9.96 -2.38 12.13
CA VAL A 108 8.93 -2.16 13.15
C VAL A 108 8.46 -3.52 13.61
N PHE A 109 8.42 -3.75 14.92
CA PHE A 109 7.98 -5.02 15.49
C PHE A 109 6.56 -4.91 16.02
N GLY A 110 5.76 -5.93 15.75
CA GLY A 110 4.44 -6.11 16.27
C GLY A 110 4.43 -6.36 17.77
N LYS A 111 3.25 -6.27 18.35
CA LYS A 111 2.99 -6.62 19.77
C LYS A 111 3.35 -8.08 20.13
N ASP A 112 3.49 -8.93 19.12
CA ASP A 112 3.86 -10.34 19.19
C ASP A 112 5.37 -10.57 19.01
N GLY A 113 6.16 -9.50 18.86
CA GLY A 113 7.61 -9.57 18.66
C GLY A 113 8.03 -9.95 17.23
N LEU A 114 7.07 -10.10 16.30
CA LEU A 114 7.36 -10.39 14.90
C LEU A 114 7.49 -9.09 14.10
N PRO A 115 8.30 -9.04 13.02
CA PRO A 115 8.34 -7.89 12.15
C PRO A 115 6.94 -7.57 11.57
N SER A 116 6.55 -6.30 11.64
CA SER A 116 5.38 -5.78 10.95
C SER A 116 5.59 -5.89 9.46
N GLU A 117 4.56 -6.38 8.75
CA GLU A 117 4.64 -6.62 7.31
C GLU A 117 3.37 -6.15 6.61
N ILE A 118 3.52 -5.75 5.35
CA ILE A 118 2.43 -5.43 4.43
C ILE A 118 2.56 -6.30 3.19
N THR A 119 1.44 -6.86 2.74
CA THR A 119 1.37 -7.69 1.55
C THR A 119 0.64 -6.93 0.46
N LEU A 120 1.22 -6.90 -0.72
CA LEU A 120 0.68 -6.27 -1.93
C LEU A 120 0.56 -7.31 -3.02
N GLN A 121 -0.47 -7.17 -3.85
CA GLN A 121 -0.53 -7.87 -5.13
C GLN A 121 -0.37 -6.85 -6.25
N PHE A 122 0.60 -7.06 -7.12
CA PHE A 122 0.82 -6.30 -8.33
C PHE A 122 0.12 -6.97 -9.51
N ARG A 123 -0.38 -6.14 -10.42
CA ARG A 123 -0.94 -6.54 -11.71
C ARG A 123 -0.59 -5.47 -12.73
N VAL A 124 -0.12 -5.88 -13.90
CA VAL A 124 -0.04 -4.98 -15.06
C VAL A 124 -1.31 -5.19 -15.87
N LYS A 125 -1.94 -4.12 -16.34
CA LYS A 125 -3.17 -4.20 -17.13
C LYS A 125 -3.11 -3.22 -18.29
N ASN A 126 -3.76 -3.59 -19.40
CA ASN A 126 -3.95 -2.66 -20.50
C ASN A 126 -4.92 -1.54 -20.06
N PRO A 127 -4.59 -0.26 -20.25
CA PRO A 127 -5.51 0.83 -19.92
C PRO A 127 -6.92 0.68 -20.50
N SER A 128 -7.08 0.07 -21.67
CA SER A 128 -8.40 -0.16 -22.29
C SER A 128 -9.25 -1.22 -21.59
N GLU A 129 -8.64 -2.08 -20.77
CA GLU A 129 -9.31 -3.14 -20.01
C GLU A 129 -9.73 -2.67 -18.62
N VAL A 130 -9.16 -1.56 -18.14
CA VAL A 130 -9.50 -0.98 -16.84
C VAL A 130 -10.72 -0.09 -16.99
N LYS A 131 -11.88 -0.56 -16.55
CA LYS A 131 -13.05 0.31 -16.36
C LYS A 131 -12.79 1.20 -15.14
N ILE A 132 -12.33 2.42 -15.38
CA ILE A 132 -12.19 3.43 -14.34
C ILE A 132 -13.60 3.87 -13.93
N ILE A 133 -14.15 3.23 -12.90
CA ILE A 133 -15.27 3.78 -12.14
C ILE A 133 -14.64 4.59 -11.00
N SER A 134 -14.25 5.83 -11.29
CA SER A 134 -13.76 6.73 -10.23
C SER A 134 -14.96 7.15 -9.39
N ASP A 135 -14.92 6.89 -8.08
CA ASP A 135 -15.87 7.45 -7.12
C ASP A 135 -15.65 8.96 -6.84
N GLY A 136 -14.88 9.64 -7.69
CA GLY A 136 -14.43 11.02 -7.50
C GLY A 136 -13.26 11.17 -6.53
N SER A 137 -12.83 10.11 -5.84
CA SER A 137 -11.68 10.12 -4.90
C SER A 137 -10.39 9.53 -5.50
N GLY A 138 -10.44 9.05 -6.74
CA GLY A 138 -9.31 8.36 -7.40
C GLY A 138 -9.19 6.88 -7.03
N ASN A 139 -10.11 6.35 -6.21
CA ASN A 139 -10.18 4.93 -5.88
C ASN A 139 -10.92 4.13 -6.96
N VAL A 140 -10.47 2.90 -7.25
CA VAL A 140 -11.08 1.98 -8.22
C VAL A 140 -11.72 0.81 -7.48
N SER A 141 -12.97 0.46 -7.83
CA SER A 141 -13.67 -0.70 -7.26
C SER A 141 -13.10 -2.03 -7.76
N TRP A 142 -12.96 -3.00 -6.85
CA TRP A 142 -12.43 -4.35 -7.14
C TRP A 142 -13.21 -5.14 -8.18
N SER A 143 -14.52 -4.92 -8.27
CA SER A 143 -15.41 -5.61 -9.22
C SER A 143 -14.95 -5.45 -10.67
N ASP A 144 -14.26 -4.35 -10.98
CA ASP A 144 -13.92 -3.94 -12.33
C ASP A 144 -12.47 -4.27 -12.73
N MET A 145 -11.66 -4.77 -11.78
CA MET A 145 -10.26 -5.19 -12.01
C MET A 145 -10.08 -6.72 -12.00
N LEU A 146 -11.15 -7.48 -11.85
CA LEU A 146 -11.15 -8.93 -12.01
C LEU A 146 -11.42 -9.28 -13.49
N PRO A 147 -10.69 -10.23 -14.09
CA PRO A 147 -11.11 -10.79 -15.36
C PRO A 147 -12.50 -11.41 -15.21
N LYS A 148 -13.34 -11.28 -16.24
CA LYS A 148 -14.66 -11.94 -16.31
C LYS A 148 -14.53 -13.46 -16.30
#